data_AF-A0A6H2H7U2-F1
#
_entry.id   AF-A0A6H2H7U2-F1
#
_cell.length_a   1.000
_cell.length_b   1.000
_cell.length_c   1.000
_cell.angle_alpha   90.00
_cell.angle_beta   90.00
_cell.angle_gamma   90.00
#
_symmetry.space_group_name_H-M   'P 1'
#
loop_
_entity.id
_entity.type
_entity.pdbx_description
1 polymer ?
#
loop_
_entity_poly.entity_id
_entity_poly.type
_entity_poly.pdbx_seq_one_letter_code
_entity_poly.pdbx_strand_id
1 'polypeptide(L)'
;MVVFGTGKSLSANDFPADGITQRMYGVYDRSIITSSETATNPAHANPPRGTTTLLERKLISTSNGALTVSATSANALDLSHQDGWYFDFPSRSEMLLSSPDERSENILFTSVRPASDQSQCNHAPVGRFYMLDPNTGLPSSTSLGSLRQVNGQPSKLIAIPSTDQKVKLASDRSGRVAAAKPAQTQKFCEEHPEQCLTQSCAANTFAYRVIGQSADHTLCMRSFNARIGWREVPGMNTFRR
;
A
#
# COMPACT_ATOMS: atom_id res chain seq x y z
N MET A 1 11.09 10.19 0.08
CA MET A 1 9.69 10.48 0.42
C MET A 1 9.47 10.14 1.89
N VAL A 2 8.76 10.97 2.65
CA VAL A 2 8.32 10.66 4.01
C VAL A 2 6.89 10.14 3.91
N VAL A 3 6.67 8.89 4.33
CA VAL A 3 5.38 8.21 4.16
C VAL A 3 4.78 7.91 5.52
N PHE A 4 3.54 8.34 5.74
CA PHE A 4 2.84 8.15 7.00
C PHE A 4 1.33 8.15 6.78
N GLY A 5 0.61 7.43 7.64
CA GLY A 5 -0.84 7.43 7.67
C GLY A 5 -1.37 8.00 8.97
N THR A 6 -2.62 8.41 8.95
CA THR A 6 -3.29 9.00 10.11
C THR A 6 -4.22 7.99 10.78
N GLY A 7 -4.36 8.16 12.09
CA GLY A 7 -5.13 7.26 12.93
C GLY A 7 -4.70 7.39 14.38
N LYS A 8 -5.62 7.15 15.30
CA LYS A 8 -5.32 6.98 16.72
C LYS A 8 -6.34 6.03 17.33
N SER A 9 -5.92 5.29 18.35
CA SER A 9 -6.79 4.40 19.13
C SER A 9 -6.21 4.27 20.54
N LEU A 10 -6.06 5.40 21.23
CA LEU A 10 -5.48 5.47 22.58
C LEU A 10 -6.56 5.62 23.65
N SER A 11 -7.76 6.07 23.25
CA SER A 11 -8.93 6.25 24.10
C SER A 11 -10.18 5.66 23.44
N ALA A 12 -11.22 5.40 24.23
CA ALA A 12 -12.44 4.74 23.78
C ALA A 12 -13.16 5.49 22.63
N ASN A 13 -13.03 6.81 22.58
CA ASN A 13 -13.67 7.65 21.56
C ASN A 13 -12.84 7.84 20.30
N ASP A 14 -11.64 7.26 20.25
CA ASP A 14 -10.78 7.37 19.07
C ASP A 14 -11.16 6.37 17.97
N PHE A 15 -11.90 5.31 18.30
CA PHE A 15 -12.32 4.29 17.33
C PHE A 15 -13.66 3.64 17.70
N PRO A 16 -14.66 3.59 16.80
CA PRO A 16 -14.65 4.22 15.47
C PRO A 16 -14.77 5.75 15.54
N ALA A 17 -13.88 6.45 14.83
CA ALA A 17 -13.90 7.91 14.70
C ALA A 17 -14.82 8.36 13.55
N ASP A 18 -16.12 8.26 13.79
CA ASP A 18 -17.12 8.57 12.77
C ASP A 18 -17.06 10.05 12.32
N GLY A 19 -17.25 10.26 11.01
CA GLY A 19 -17.18 11.60 10.41
C GLY A 19 -15.76 12.11 10.14
N ILE A 20 -14.71 11.36 10.53
CA ILE A 20 -13.32 11.69 10.23
C ILE A 20 -12.77 10.73 9.18
N THR A 21 -12.41 11.28 8.01
CA THR A 21 -11.68 10.53 6.98
C THR A 21 -10.19 10.59 7.27
N GLN A 22 -9.63 9.45 7.67
CA GLN A 22 -8.19 9.31 7.83
C GLN A 22 -7.53 9.07 6.46
N ARG A 23 -6.22 9.28 6.39
CA ARG A 23 -5.48 9.39 5.14
C ARG A 23 -4.12 8.74 5.22
N MET A 24 -3.60 8.41 4.05
CA MET A 24 -2.20 8.07 3.84
C MET A 24 -1.54 9.18 3.04
N TYR A 25 -0.32 9.53 3.42
CA TYR A 25 0.48 10.59 2.81
C TYR A 25 1.84 10.05 2.37
N GLY A 26 2.31 10.52 1.23
CA GLY A 26 3.73 10.51 0.86
C GLY A 26 4.15 11.94 0.57
N VAL A 27 4.93 12.54 1.48
CA VAL A 27 5.39 13.93 1.40
C VAL A 27 6.85 13.96 0.98
N TYR A 28 7.17 14.77 -0.02
CA TYR A 28 8.53 14.96 -0.46
C TYR A 28 9.21 15.95 0.47
N ASP A 29 10.03 15.44 1.38
CA ASP A 29 10.90 16.25 2.22
C ASP A 29 12.05 16.79 1.36
N ARG A 30 11.91 18.06 0.97
CA ARG A 30 12.89 18.79 0.15
C ARG A 30 13.94 19.51 0.98
N SER A 31 14.14 19.13 2.25
CA SER A 31 15.11 19.80 3.12
C SER A 31 16.44 19.97 2.38
N ILE A 32 16.79 21.24 2.18
CA ILE A 32 18.04 21.63 1.56
C ILE A 32 19.12 21.30 2.59
N ILE A 33 19.79 20.17 2.43
CA ILE A 33 21.05 19.92 3.13
C ILE A 33 22.12 20.75 2.42
N THR A 34 22.13 22.07 2.64
CA THR A 34 23.29 22.92 2.35
C THR A 34 23.54 23.82 3.55
N SER A 35 24.79 23.86 3.99
CA SER A 35 25.32 24.82 4.97
C SER A 35 25.39 26.26 4.42
N SER A 36 24.57 26.60 3.44
CA SER A 36 24.56 27.89 2.75
C SER A 36 23.20 28.09 2.11
N GLU A 37 22.46 29.04 2.66
CA GLU A 37 21.17 29.53 2.18
C GLU A 37 21.30 30.07 0.75
N THR A 38 20.82 29.31 -0.23
CA THR A 38 20.27 29.91 -1.46
C THR A 38 19.38 28.87 -2.13
N ALA A 39 18.14 28.76 -1.61
CA ALA A 39 17.09 27.98 -2.23
C ALA A 39 16.76 28.60 -3.61
N THR A 40 17.13 27.93 -4.70
CA THR A 40 16.80 28.36 -6.06
C THR A 40 15.34 28.09 -6.45
N ASN A 41 14.53 27.52 -5.54
CA ASN A 41 13.08 27.40 -5.72
C ASN A 41 12.31 27.63 -4.40
N PRO A 42 11.91 28.88 -4.09
CA PRO A 42 11.28 29.25 -2.80
C PRO A 42 9.86 28.69 -2.61
N ALA A 43 9.20 28.20 -3.67
CA ALA A 43 7.81 27.75 -3.60
C ALA A 43 7.59 26.47 -2.77
N HIS A 44 8.64 25.66 -2.58
CA HIS A 44 8.57 24.35 -1.91
C HIS A 44 9.59 24.19 -0.77
N ALA A 45 10.07 25.31 -0.21
CA ALA A 45 11.04 25.32 0.89
C ALA A 45 10.44 24.90 2.24
N ASN A 46 9.11 24.99 2.38
CA ASN A 46 8.38 24.60 3.59
C ASN A 46 7.59 23.31 3.34
N PRO A 47 7.40 22.46 4.36
CA PRO A 47 6.51 21.30 4.27
C PRO A 47 5.09 21.73 3.86
N PRO A 48 4.38 20.90 3.06
CA PRO A 48 3.03 21.20 2.61
C PRO A 48 2.08 21.39 3.79
N ARG A 49 1.22 22.41 3.71
CA ARG A 49 0.14 22.67 4.67
C ARG A 49 -1.18 22.23 4.06
N GLY A 50 -1.73 21.14 4.56
CA GLY A 50 -2.95 20.54 3.99
C GLY A 50 -2.65 19.71 2.73
N THR A 51 -3.65 19.57 1.85
CA THR A 51 -3.59 18.68 0.68
C THR A 51 -3.48 19.41 -0.66
N THR A 52 -3.48 20.75 -0.68
CA THR A 52 -3.58 21.55 -1.91
C THR A 52 -2.39 21.39 -2.86
N THR A 53 -1.20 21.10 -2.33
CA THR A 53 0.01 20.86 -3.13
C THR A 53 0.31 19.37 -3.32
N LEU A 54 -0.58 18.49 -2.85
CA LEU A 54 -0.43 17.04 -2.96
C LEU A 54 -1.34 16.49 -4.06
N LEU A 55 -0.85 15.49 -4.79
CA LEU A 55 -1.65 14.76 -5.75
C LEU A 55 -2.56 13.74 -5.05
N GLU A 56 -3.87 13.90 -5.20
CA GLU A 56 -4.84 12.93 -4.70
C GLU A 56 -4.80 11.62 -5.52
N ARG A 57 -4.73 10.48 -4.83
CA ARG A 57 -4.97 9.14 -5.38
C ARG A 57 -6.35 8.67 -4.91
N LYS A 58 -7.32 8.69 -5.81
CA LYS A 58 -8.70 8.32 -5.46
C LYS A 58 -8.84 6.79 -5.46
N LEU A 59 -9.13 6.22 -4.29
CA LEU A 59 -9.31 4.77 -4.16
C LEU A 59 -10.75 4.36 -4.50
N ILE A 60 -10.90 3.25 -5.21
CA ILE A 60 -12.18 2.66 -5.59
C ILE A 60 -12.28 1.28 -4.95
N SER A 61 -13.37 1.05 -4.20
CA SER A 61 -13.67 -0.27 -3.64
C SER A 61 -14.35 -1.15 -4.67
N THR A 62 -13.96 -2.41 -4.70
CA THR A 62 -14.59 -3.46 -5.50
C THR A 62 -15.58 -4.26 -4.65
N SER A 63 -16.41 -5.09 -5.28
CA SER A 63 -17.41 -5.92 -4.59
C SER A 63 -16.79 -6.95 -3.63
N ASN A 64 -15.58 -7.42 -3.92
CA ASN A 64 -14.81 -8.31 -3.03
C ASN A 64 -14.05 -7.56 -1.91
N GLY A 65 -14.22 -6.24 -1.79
CA GLY A 65 -13.60 -5.40 -0.74
C GLY A 65 -12.14 -5.03 -0.97
N ALA A 66 -11.54 -5.46 -2.09
CA ALA A 66 -10.24 -4.99 -2.56
C ALA A 66 -10.34 -3.54 -3.05
N LEU A 67 -9.18 -2.89 -3.22
CA LEU A 67 -9.10 -1.51 -3.67
C LEU A 67 -8.22 -1.38 -4.91
N THR A 68 -8.65 -0.51 -5.82
CA THR A 68 -7.87 -0.03 -6.96
C THR A 68 -7.74 1.49 -6.91
N VAL A 69 -6.82 2.05 -7.70
CA VAL A 69 -6.72 3.51 -7.90
C VAL A 69 -7.57 3.89 -9.11
N SER A 70 -8.36 4.94 -8.98
CA SER A 70 -9.15 5.48 -10.09
C SER A 70 -8.24 5.93 -11.23
N ALA A 71 -8.62 5.57 -12.47
CA ALA A 71 -7.88 5.91 -13.68
C ALA A 71 -7.65 7.43 -13.83
N THR A 72 -8.60 8.26 -13.38
CA THR A 72 -8.50 9.72 -13.46
C THR A 72 -7.50 10.31 -12.46
N SER A 73 -7.12 9.55 -11.44
CA SER A 73 -6.15 9.92 -10.40
C SER A 73 -4.83 9.17 -10.50
N ALA A 74 -4.65 8.37 -11.56
CA ALA A 74 -3.46 7.55 -11.79
C ALA A 74 -2.33 8.28 -12.55
N ASN A 75 -2.40 9.62 -12.62
CA ASN A 75 -1.43 10.45 -13.33
C ASN A 75 -0.03 10.37 -12.70
N ALA A 76 1.01 10.65 -13.48
CA ALA A 76 2.36 10.73 -12.92
C ALA A 76 2.45 11.82 -11.85
N LEU A 77 3.21 11.55 -10.78
CA LEU A 77 3.51 12.56 -9.77
C LEU A 77 4.55 13.53 -10.35
N ASP A 78 4.20 14.82 -10.43
CA ASP A 78 5.10 15.86 -10.91
C ASP A 78 5.71 16.62 -9.73
N LEU A 79 6.90 16.19 -9.32
CA LEU A 79 7.65 16.83 -8.23
C LEU A 79 8.16 18.24 -8.57
N SER A 80 7.97 18.75 -9.79
CA SER A 80 8.23 20.18 -10.05
C SER A 80 7.09 21.08 -9.56
N HIS A 81 5.88 20.55 -9.44
CA HIS A 81 4.67 21.28 -9.03
C HIS A 81 3.98 20.73 -7.78
N GLN A 82 4.29 19.50 -7.37
CA GLN A 82 3.62 18.78 -6.28
C GLN A 82 4.60 18.42 -5.17
N ASP A 83 4.14 18.51 -3.93
CA ASP A 83 4.90 18.15 -2.73
C ASP A 83 4.75 16.69 -2.34
N GLY A 84 4.10 15.88 -3.18
CA GLY A 84 3.86 14.47 -2.94
C GLY A 84 2.44 14.06 -3.29
N TRP A 85 1.95 13.05 -2.60
CA TRP A 85 0.65 12.44 -2.84
C TRP A 85 -0.09 12.13 -1.55
N TYR A 86 -1.39 11.95 -1.64
CA TYR A 86 -2.21 11.42 -0.55
C TYR A 86 -3.35 10.57 -1.08
N PHE A 87 -3.95 9.77 -0.21
CA PHE A 87 -5.28 9.23 -0.43
C PHE A 87 -6.08 9.16 0.85
N ASP A 88 -7.40 9.23 0.67
CA ASP A 88 -8.37 9.02 1.72
C ASP A 88 -8.64 7.53 1.87
N PHE A 89 -8.64 7.03 3.12
CA PHE A 89 -9.11 5.67 3.37
C PHE A 89 -10.59 5.60 3.00
N PRO A 90 -11.01 4.66 2.11
CA PRO A 90 -12.33 4.71 1.51
C PRO A 90 -13.44 4.17 2.43
N SER A 91 -13.08 3.48 3.52
CA SER A 91 -14.06 3.00 4.48
C SER A 91 -14.21 3.94 5.68
N ARG A 92 -15.43 3.95 6.23
CA ARG A 92 -15.79 4.68 7.45
C ARG A 92 -14.82 4.30 8.58
N SER A 93 -14.25 5.33 9.21
CA SER A 93 -13.38 5.18 10.39
C SER A 93 -12.18 4.25 10.15
N GLU A 94 -11.80 4.04 8.88
CA GLU A 94 -10.63 3.27 8.52
C GLU A 94 -9.37 4.10 8.79
N MET A 95 -8.35 3.51 9.39
CA MET A 95 -7.18 4.24 9.85
C MET A 95 -5.92 3.37 9.90
N LEU A 96 -4.76 4.02 9.93
CA LEU A 96 -3.47 3.37 10.14
C LEU A 96 -3.05 3.48 11.61
N LEU A 97 -2.85 2.36 12.28
CA LEU A 97 -2.35 2.30 13.67
C LEU A 97 -0.98 1.62 13.79
N SER A 98 -0.68 0.70 12.88
CA SER A 98 0.58 -0.04 12.87
C SER A 98 1.62 0.68 12.01
N SER A 99 2.90 0.58 12.40
CA SER A 99 3.99 1.09 11.57
C SER A 99 4.03 0.37 10.22
N PRO A 100 4.10 1.11 9.10
CA PRO A 100 4.36 0.51 7.79
C PRO A 100 5.74 -0.17 7.75
N ASP A 101 5.85 -1.23 6.94
CA ASP A 101 7.11 -1.88 6.58
C ASP A 101 7.52 -1.45 5.17
N GLU A 102 8.81 -1.27 4.91
CA GLU A 102 9.34 -0.96 3.59
C GLU A 102 10.09 -2.18 3.03
N ARG A 103 9.66 -2.70 1.89
CA ARG A 103 10.36 -3.78 1.18
C ARG A 103 10.26 -3.67 -0.32
N SER A 104 11.38 -3.90 -1.00
CA SER A 104 11.44 -3.99 -2.47
C SER A 104 10.75 -2.80 -3.14
N GLU A 105 11.08 -1.58 -2.70
CA GLU A 105 10.49 -0.31 -3.20
C GLU A 105 8.98 -0.19 -2.98
N ASN A 106 8.45 -0.88 -1.97
CA ASN A 106 7.06 -0.79 -1.58
C ASN A 106 6.95 -0.48 -0.10
N ILE A 107 5.92 0.29 0.22
CA ILE A 107 5.42 0.43 1.58
C ILE A 107 4.25 -0.52 1.74
N LEU A 108 4.30 -1.32 2.79
CA LEU A 108 3.32 -2.34 3.13
C LEU A 108 2.76 -2.04 4.51
N PHE A 109 1.45 -2.08 4.66
CA PHE A 109 0.82 -1.84 5.96
C PHE A 109 -0.59 -2.41 6.01
N THR A 110 -1.13 -2.50 7.21
CA THR A 110 -2.50 -2.89 7.49
C THR A 110 -3.28 -1.72 8.05
N SER A 111 -4.44 -1.42 7.46
CA SER A 111 -5.43 -0.54 8.08
C SER A 111 -6.31 -1.32 9.05
N VAL A 112 -6.99 -0.58 9.92
CA VAL A 112 -8.07 -1.10 10.76
C VAL A 112 -9.35 -0.32 10.48
N ARG A 113 -10.50 -0.99 10.51
CA ARG A 113 -11.82 -0.39 10.32
C ARG A 113 -12.86 -1.13 11.18
N PRO A 114 -13.92 -0.45 11.63
CA PRO A 114 -14.93 -1.09 12.45
C PRO A 114 -15.57 -2.26 11.71
N ALA A 115 -15.90 -3.31 12.46
CA ALA A 115 -16.77 -4.37 11.96
C ALA A 115 -18.16 -3.78 11.62
N SER A 116 -18.85 -4.37 10.65
CA SER A 116 -20.21 -3.95 10.27
C SER A 116 -21.25 -4.17 11.37
N ASP A 117 -20.95 -5.04 12.34
CA ASP A 117 -21.91 -5.55 13.30
C ASP A 117 -21.73 -4.90 14.67
N GLN A 118 -22.83 -4.72 15.41
CA GLN A 118 -22.86 -4.01 16.69
C GLN A 118 -22.09 -4.70 17.84
N SER A 119 -21.60 -5.92 17.64
CA SER A 119 -20.84 -6.69 18.65
C SER A 119 -19.33 -6.53 18.47
N GLN A 120 -18.81 -5.33 18.71
CA GLN A 120 -17.41 -4.99 18.44
C GLN A 120 -16.39 -5.73 19.33
N CYS A 121 -16.82 -6.26 20.49
CA CYS A 121 -15.93 -6.95 21.43
C CYS A 121 -15.59 -8.40 21.07
N ASN A 122 -16.41 -9.05 20.23
CA ASN A 122 -16.26 -10.47 19.88
C ASN A 122 -15.87 -10.70 18.41
N HIS A 123 -15.73 -9.63 17.63
CA HIS A 123 -15.34 -9.73 16.23
C HIS A 123 -13.89 -9.34 16.05
N ALA A 124 -13.18 -10.13 15.25
CA ALA A 124 -11.86 -9.74 14.79
C ALA A 124 -11.98 -8.38 14.04
N PRO A 125 -11.15 -7.40 14.37
CA PRO A 125 -11.15 -6.13 13.66
C PRO A 125 -10.90 -6.36 12.17
N VAL A 126 -11.76 -5.79 11.34
CA VAL A 126 -11.61 -5.90 9.89
C VAL A 126 -10.52 -4.92 9.47
N GLY A 127 -9.63 -5.37 8.60
CA GLY A 127 -8.57 -4.54 8.05
C GLY A 127 -8.50 -4.62 6.54
N ARG A 128 -7.52 -3.90 5.99
CA ARG A 128 -7.04 -4.11 4.64
C ARG A 128 -5.53 -4.11 4.65
N PHE A 129 -4.95 -5.00 3.84
CA PHE A 129 -3.53 -5.00 3.59
C PHE A 129 -3.25 -4.15 2.34
N TYR A 130 -2.43 -3.11 2.51
CA TYR A 130 -2.01 -2.19 1.46
C TYR A 130 -0.59 -2.49 1.01
N MET A 131 -0.36 -2.29 -0.28
CA MET A 131 0.97 -2.30 -0.87
C MET A 131 1.05 -1.28 -2.00
N LEU A 132 1.98 -0.35 -1.89
CA LEU A 132 2.13 0.75 -2.85
C LEU A 132 3.58 1.20 -2.94
N ASP A 133 3.91 1.86 -4.05
CA ASP A 133 5.18 2.53 -4.24
C ASP A 133 5.20 3.85 -3.43
N PRO A 134 6.15 4.03 -2.50
CA PRO A 134 6.25 5.23 -1.68
C PRO A 134 6.43 6.51 -2.50
N ASN A 135 7.03 6.43 -3.69
CA ASN A 135 7.33 7.61 -4.49
C ASN A 135 6.12 8.12 -5.26
N THR A 136 5.16 7.25 -5.58
CA THR A 136 4.02 7.61 -6.44
C THR A 136 2.67 7.51 -5.76
N GLY A 137 2.53 6.70 -4.70
CA GLY A 137 1.23 6.40 -4.10
C GLY A 137 0.40 5.43 -4.94
N LEU A 138 1.00 4.79 -5.94
CA LEU A 138 0.35 3.85 -6.86
C LEU A 138 0.82 2.42 -6.59
N PRO A 139 0.09 1.40 -7.05
CA PRO A 139 0.57 0.01 -7.01
C PRO A 139 1.86 -0.15 -7.84
N SER A 140 2.94 -0.62 -7.21
CA SER A 140 4.25 -0.81 -7.87
C SER A 140 4.22 -1.83 -9.01
N SER A 141 3.33 -2.83 -8.93
CA SER A 141 3.05 -3.79 -10.00
C SER A 141 1.76 -4.58 -9.71
N THR A 142 1.57 -5.75 -10.31
CA THR A 142 0.50 -6.71 -9.97
C THR A 142 0.83 -7.52 -8.72
N SER A 143 1.53 -6.92 -7.75
CA SER A 143 2.09 -7.63 -6.59
C SER A 143 1.02 -8.23 -5.69
N LEU A 144 -0.08 -7.50 -5.51
CA LEU A 144 -1.32 -7.95 -4.85
C LEU A 144 -2.29 -8.66 -5.82
N GLY A 145 -1.92 -8.76 -7.10
CA GLY A 145 -2.79 -9.19 -8.19
C GLY A 145 -3.40 -8.02 -8.96
N SER A 146 -4.26 -8.38 -9.90
CA SER A 146 -5.05 -7.44 -10.69
C SER A 146 -6.48 -7.92 -10.87
N LEU A 147 -7.40 -6.99 -11.09
CA LEU A 147 -8.73 -7.30 -11.55
C LEU A 147 -8.79 -7.19 -13.07
N ARG A 148 -9.43 -8.19 -13.68
CA ARG A 148 -9.70 -8.18 -15.11
C ARG A 148 -10.82 -7.18 -15.35
N GLN A 149 -10.61 -6.21 -16.24
CA GLN A 149 -11.70 -5.34 -16.67
C GLN A 149 -12.41 -5.98 -17.86
N VAL A 150 -13.74 -5.78 -17.96
CA VAL A 150 -14.55 -6.27 -19.09
C VAL A 150 -14.11 -5.64 -20.42
N ASN A 151 -13.58 -4.40 -20.41
CA ASN A 151 -13.33 -3.58 -21.62
C ASN A 151 -11.97 -2.84 -21.63
N GLY A 152 -10.93 -3.30 -20.92
CA GLY A 152 -9.68 -2.53 -20.85
C GLY A 152 -8.52 -3.19 -20.10
N GLN A 153 -7.44 -2.41 -19.90
CA GLN A 153 -6.23 -2.84 -19.20
C GLN A 153 -6.55 -3.28 -17.76
N PRO A 154 -5.90 -4.33 -17.24
CA PRO A 154 -6.15 -4.83 -15.90
C PRO A 154 -5.86 -3.76 -14.84
N SER A 155 -6.77 -3.61 -13.88
CA SER A 155 -6.59 -2.69 -12.75
C SER A 155 -5.75 -3.34 -11.67
N LYS A 156 -4.60 -2.74 -11.37
CA LYS A 156 -3.73 -3.21 -10.29
C LYS A 156 -4.37 -2.93 -8.95
N LEU A 157 -4.26 -3.90 -8.03
CA LEU A 157 -4.75 -3.75 -6.68
C LEU A 157 -3.76 -2.96 -5.84
N ILE A 158 -4.26 -1.98 -5.09
CA ILE A 158 -3.48 -1.26 -4.07
C ILE A 158 -3.72 -1.83 -2.67
N ALA A 159 -4.86 -2.49 -2.45
CA ALA A 159 -5.18 -3.14 -1.19
C ALA A 159 -6.09 -4.34 -1.38
N ILE A 160 -6.02 -5.28 -0.44
CA ILE A 160 -6.91 -6.45 -0.33
C ILE A 160 -7.51 -6.53 1.08
N PRO A 161 -8.70 -7.12 1.26
CA PRO A 161 -9.25 -7.36 2.60
C PRO A 161 -8.30 -8.21 3.44
N SER A 162 -8.14 -7.84 4.70
CA SER A 162 -7.41 -8.60 5.71
C SER A 162 -8.28 -8.71 6.96
N THR A 163 -8.20 -9.83 7.67
CA THR A 163 -8.81 -9.98 9.00
C THR A 163 -7.83 -9.73 10.14
N ASP A 164 -6.56 -9.44 9.81
CA ASP A 164 -5.52 -9.16 10.79
C ASP A 164 -5.07 -7.69 10.74
N GLN A 165 -4.89 -7.09 11.92
CA GLN A 165 -4.37 -5.73 12.09
C GLN A 165 -2.84 -5.66 12.00
N LYS A 166 -2.17 -6.81 12.08
CA LYS A 166 -0.72 -6.92 11.97
C LYS A 166 -0.38 -8.21 11.26
N VAL A 167 0.51 -8.11 10.31
CA VAL A 167 0.96 -9.21 9.47
C VAL A 167 2.48 -9.26 9.46
N LYS A 168 3.03 -10.44 9.20
CA LYS A 168 4.46 -10.67 8.98
C LYS A 168 4.68 -11.10 7.54
N LEU A 169 5.79 -10.64 6.99
CA LEU A 169 6.24 -11.06 5.67
C LEU A 169 7.24 -12.19 5.83
N ALA A 170 6.89 -13.37 5.31
CA ALA A 170 7.77 -14.53 5.23
C ALA A 170 8.17 -14.75 3.76
N SER A 171 9.45 -15.01 3.52
CA SER A 171 9.88 -15.45 2.18
C SER A 171 9.34 -16.84 1.93
N ASP A 172 8.68 -17.03 0.79
CA ASP A 172 8.14 -18.32 0.40
C ASP A 172 8.90 -18.87 -0.80
N ARG A 173 9.50 -20.05 -0.60
CA ARG A 173 10.24 -20.81 -1.62
C ARG A 173 9.54 -22.12 -1.98
N SER A 174 8.32 -22.33 -1.50
CA SER A 174 7.58 -23.59 -1.67
C SER A 174 7.07 -23.82 -3.10
N GLY A 175 7.27 -22.86 -4.02
CA GLY A 175 6.80 -22.93 -5.41
C GLY A 175 5.27 -22.88 -5.57
N ARG A 176 4.53 -22.93 -4.46
CA ARG A 176 3.08 -22.78 -4.42
C ARG A 176 2.77 -21.35 -4.04
N VAL A 177 2.43 -20.53 -5.03
CA VAL A 177 1.62 -19.32 -4.76
C VAL A 177 0.37 -19.85 -4.05
N ALA A 178 0.16 -19.47 -2.79
CA ALA A 178 -1.06 -19.83 -2.09
C ALA A 178 -2.19 -19.32 -2.96
N ALA A 179 -2.91 -20.24 -3.60
CA ALA A 179 -3.98 -19.89 -4.50
C ALA A 179 -4.91 -18.97 -3.71
N ALA A 180 -5.18 -17.78 -4.26
CA ALA A 180 -6.35 -17.03 -3.85
C ALA A 180 -7.52 -18.04 -3.81
N LYS A 181 -8.29 -18.01 -2.71
CA LYS A 181 -9.49 -18.81 -2.43
C LYS A 181 -10.12 -19.46 -3.67
N PRO A 182 -10.58 -20.73 -3.56
CA PRO A 182 -10.66 -21.71 -4.64
C PRO A 182 -11.00 -21.07 -5.98
N ALA A 183 -10.11 -21.30 -6.96
CA ALA A 183 -10.23 -20.84 -8.33
C ALA A 183 -11.70 -20.76 -8.75
N GLN A 184 -12.24 -19.54 -8.75
CA GLN A 184 -13.55 -19.28 -9.32
C GLN A 184 -13.50 -19.80 -10.76
N THR A 185 -14.52 -20.56 -11.15
CA THR A 185 -14.52 -21.23 -12.46
C THR A 185 -14.30 -20.20 -13.56
N GLN A 186 -13.62 -20.58 -14.64
CA GLN A 186 -13.35 -19.68 -15.77
C GLN A 186 -14.63 -18.98 -16.26
N LYS A 187 -15.75 -19.71 -16.28
CA LYS A 187 -17.08 -19.18 -16.59
C LYS A 187 -17.55 -18.08 -15.63
N PHE A 188 -17.34 -18.26 -14.32
CA PHE A 188 -17.64 -17.21 -13.34
C PHE A 188 -16.79 -15.96 -13.57
N CYS A 189 -15.51 -16.13 -13.92
CA CYS A 189 -14.61 -15.01 -14.22
C CYS A 189 -14.87 -14.32 -15.56
N GLU A 190 -15.53 -14.99 -16.49
CA GLU A 190 -16.02 -14.39 -17.73
C GLU A 190 -17.28 -13.56 -17.48
N GLU A 191 -18.17 -14.02 -16.58
CA GLU A 191 -19.41 -13.33 -16.22
C GLU A 191 -19.21 -12.20 -15.18
N HIS A 192 -18.22 -12.32 -14.29
CA HIS A 192 -17.94 -11.38 -13.18
C HIS A 192 -16.43 -11.08 -13.06
N PRO A 193 -15.80 -10.49 -14.10
CA PRO A 193 -14.36 -10.30 -14.14
C PRO A 193 -13.81 -9.37 -13.04
N GLU A 194 -14.64 -8.49 -12.49
CA GLU A 194 -14.32 -7.62 -11.34
C GLU A 194 -14.18 -8.37 -10.00
N GLN A 195 -14.59 -9.64 -9.96
CA GLN A 195 -14.53 -10.49 -8.77
C GLN A 195 -13.36 -11.48 -8.82
N CYS A 196 -12.78 -11.69 -10.00
CA CYS A 196 -11.70 -12.64 -10.20
C CYS A 196 -10.32 -12.01 -10.01
N LEU A 197 -9.66 -12.43 -8.93
CA LEU A 197 -8.28 -12.09 -8.61
C LEU A 197 -7.33 -13.01 -9.38
N THR A 198 -6.58 -12.44 -10.34
CA THR A 198 -5.47 -13.17 -10.95
C THR A 198 -4.20 -12.84 -10.18
N GLN A 199 -3.73 -13.78 -9.37
CA GLN A 199 -2.44 -13.68 -8.70
C GLN A 199 -1.58 -14.88 -9.08
N SER A 200 -0.70 -14.68 -10.05
CA SER A 200 0.39 -15.59 -10.37
C SER A 200 1.69 -14.79 -10.41
N CYS A 201 2.71 -15.30 -9.71
CA CYS A 201 4.03 -14.69 -9.73
C CYS A 201 4.69 -15.00 -11.09
N ALA A 202 4.90 -13.96 -11.89
CA ALA A 202 5.59 -14.10 -13.17
C ALA A 202 7.04 -14.57 -12.98
N ALA A 203 7.66 -15.08 -14.05
CA ALA A 203 9.09 -15.39 -14.04
C ALA A 203 9.91 -14.17 -13.57
N ASN A 204 11.00 -14.41 -12.82
CA ASN A 204 11.85 -13.38 -12.21
C ASN A 204 11.17 -12.53 -11.10
N THR A 205 10.21 -13.10 -10.38
CA THR A 205 9.64 -12.51 -9.17
C THR A 205 9.87 -13.40 -7.95
N PHE A 206 10.00 -12.78 -6.77
CA PHE A 206 10.03 -13.48 -5.49
C PHE A 206 8.62 -13.53 -4.89
N ALA A 207 8.22 -14.71 -4.42
CA ALA A 207 7.00 -14.88 -3.64
C ALA A 207 7.28 -14.59 -2.16
N TYR A 208 6.45 -13.74 -1.57
CA TYR A 208 6.35 -13.56 -0.13
C TYR A 208 4.97 -13.96 0.34
N ARG A 209 4.87 -14.49 1.55
CA ARG A 209 3.59 -14.67 2.23
C ARG A 209 3.39 -13.60 3.29
N VAL A 210 2.23 -12.98 3.25
CA VAL A 210 1.69 -12.10 4.28
C VAL A 210 0.91 -13.00 5.23
N ILE A 211 1.50 -13.28 6.39
CA ILE A 211 0.96 -14.20 7.37
C ILE A 211 0.59 -13.41 8.62
N GLY A 212 -0.67 -13.49 9.03
CA GLY A 212 -1.13 -13.06 10.34
C GLY A 212 -1.76 -14.23 11.10
N GLN A 213 -2.64 -13.95 12.05
CA GLN A 213 -3.36 -15.00 12.77
C GLN A 213 -4.35 -15.73 11.86
N SER A 214 -4.98 -15.01 10.94
CA SER A 214 -6.02 -15.53 10.03
C SER A 214 -5.78 -15.14 8.56
N ALA A 215 -4.88 -14.20 8.29
CA ALA A 215 -4.50 -13.74 6.97
C ALA A 215 -3.37 -14.59 6.41
N ASP A 216 -3.52 -14.99 5.15
CA ASP A 216 -2.53 -15.72 4.39
C ASP A 216 -2.66 -15.31 2.93
N HIS A 217 -1.87 -14.31 2.55
CA HIS A 217 -1.86 -13.77 1.19
C HIS A 217 -0.49 -13.98 0.57
N THR A 218 -0.46 -14.29 -0.73
CA THR A 218 0.80 -14.25 -1.47
C THR A 218 1.07 -12.82 -1.93
N LEU A 219 2.33 -12.46 -2.12
CA LEU A 219 2.78 -11.25 -2.80
C LEU A 219 3.84 -11.64 -3.81
N CYS A 220 3.76 -11.05 -5.00
CA CYS A 220 4.75 -11.24 -6.04
C CYS A 220 5.56 -9.95 -6.21
N MET A 221 6.83 -9.95 -5.80
CA MET A 221 7.72 -8.80 -5.91
C MET A 221 8.75 -9.01 -7.01
N ARG A 222 9.03 -7.99 -7.82
CA ARG A 222 10.08 -8.07 -8.85
C ARG A 222 11.46 -8.16 -8.20
N SER A 223 12.35 -8.97 -8.80
CA SER A 223 13.72 -9.17 -8.30
C SER A 223 14.64 -7.97 -8.51
N PHE A 224 14.31 -7.06 -9.43
CA PHE A 224 15.26 -6.10 -9.99
C PHE A 224 15.69 -4.96 -9.04
N ASN A 225 15.00 -4.75 -7.91
CA ASN A 225 15.38 -3.73 -6.91
C ASN A 225 15.31 -4.24 -5.47
N ALA A 226 15.50 -5.54 -5.24
CA ALA A 226 15.94 -5.98 -3.91
C ALA A 226 17.38 -5.49 -3.74
N ARG A 227 17.55 -4.20 -3.44
CA ARG A 227 18.82 -3.68 -2.93
C ARG A 227 19.05 -4.51 -1.67
N ILE A 228 19.89 -5.53 -1.79
CA ILE A 228 20.47 -6.21 -0.65
C ILE A 228 21.23 -5.08 0.04
N GLY A 229 20.56 -4.40 0.96
CA GLY A 229 21.20 -3.57 1.95
C GLY A 229 21.99 -4.54 2.77
N TRP A 230 23.19 -4.88 2.30
CA TRP A 230 24.28 -5.16 3.21
C TRP A 230 24.25 -3.96 4.13
N ARG A 231 23.71 -4.13 5.35
CA ARG A 231 24.05 -3.21 6.42
C ARG A 231 25.56 -3.20 6.38
N GLU A 232 26.15 -2.07 6.02
CA GLU A 232 27.58 -1.90 6.06
C GLU A 232 28.01 -2.38 7.43
N VAL A 233 28.69 -3.52 7.50
CA VAL A 233 29.32 -3.97 8.73
C VAL A 233 30.43 -2.95 8.93
N PRO A 234 30.36 -2.09 9.97
CA PRO A 234 31.39 -1.09 10.18
C PRO A 234 32.74 -1.82 10.31
N GLY A 235 33.64 -1.61 9.35
CA GLY A 235 34.99 -2.19 9.37
C GLY A 235 35.44 -3.03 8.16
N MET A 236 34.61 -3.30 7.15
CA MET A 236 35.09 -3.94 5.91
C MET A 236 35.32 -2.92 4.78
N ASN A 237 36.51 -2.31 4.79
CA ASN A 237 37.03 -1.59 3.62
C ASN A 237 37.38 -2.61 2.53
N THR A 238 36.63 -2.65 1.43
CA THR A 238 37.15 -3.29 0.21
C THR A 238 38.12 -2.34 -0.47
N PHE A 239 39.38 -2.35 -0.04
CA PHE A 239 40.47 -1.85 -0.85
C PHE A 239 40.54 -2.71 -2.13
N ARG A 240 40.38 -2.08 -3.29
CA ARG A 240 40.96 -2.61 -4.53
C ARG A 240 42.05 -1.64 -4.99
N ARG A 241 43.27 -2.17 -5.04
CA ARG A 241 44.36 -1.68 -5.89
C ARG A 241 43.95 -1.76 -7.36
#